data_AF-A0A8T7B277-F1
#
_entry.id   AF-A0A8T7B277-F1
#
_cell.length_a   1.000
_cell.length_b   1.000
_cell.length_c   1.000
_cell.angle_alpha   90.00
_cell.angle_beta   90.00
_cell.angle_gamma   90.00
#
_symmetry.space_group_name_H-M   'P 1'
#
loop_
_entity.id
_entity.type
_entity.pdbx_description
1 polymer ?
#
loop_
_entity_poly.entity_id
_entity_poly.type
_entity_poly.pdbx_seq_one_letter_code
_entity_poly.pdbx_strand_id
1 'polypeptide(L)'
;SKPWLTQIKKWAARLLQCKELVEQALNDGSYRLILGHARLCLMLGDHYYSSKAADQKWKSDVKLFANTDFSTKQLKQKLDEHLVGVARNGIRTAHLLPAFEREPPGARDIPALKKLSPKGYKWQDKAVIEVSKWQTAGAEKQGFFAVNMASTGCGKTFANAKVMQALSSDGKSLRFSLALGLRTLTLQTGDEYRERVGLDNSELAVLIGSRAVMELHQQSKQDEKDESYERGGSLSQEALLDEDIDYDSTIPQEGLATVLTCDRDKKFLYAPVLTCTIDHLMAATETKRGGRYILPTLRLMSSDLVIDEVDDFSGCDLVAIGRLVHLAGMLGRK
;
A
#
# COMPACT_ATOMS: atom_id res chain seq x y z
N SER A 1 -4.81 -34.89 8.12
CA SER A 1 -4.82 -34.01 9.30
C SER A 1 -6.25 -33.68 9.72
N LYS A 2 -6.66 -34.03 10.96
CA LYS A 2 -8.01 -33.70 11.47
C LYS A 2 -8.25 -32.18 11.60
N PRO A 3 -7.31 -31.37 12.13
CA PRO A 3 -7.48 -29.92 12.20
C PRO A 3 -7.73 -29.27 10.83
N TRP A 4 -6.94 -29.64 9.82
CA TRP A 4 -7.07 -29.10 8.46
C TRP A 4 -8.42 -29.44 7.81
N LEU A 5 -8.83 -30.72 7.84
CA LEU A 5 -10.13 -31.16 7.31
C LEU A 5 -11.31 -30.45 7.99
N THR A 6 -11.19 -30.19 9.29
CA THR A 6 -12.22 -29.45 10.05
C THR A 6 -12.36 -28.01 9.55
N GLN A 7 -11.24 -27.33 9.29
CA GLN A 7 -11.27 -25.97 8.73
C GLN A 7 -11.86 -25.97 7.32
N ILE A 8 -11.45 -26.89 6.44
CA ILE A 8 -11.99 -26.98 5.08
C ILE A 8 -13.50 -27.19 5.09
N LYS A 9 -14.00 -28.16 5.87
CA LYS A 9 -15.44 -28.42 5.95
C LYS A 9 -16.22 -27.18 6.42
N LYS A 10 -15.69 -26.47 7.42
CA LYS A 10 -16.28 -25.21 7.91
C LYS A 10 -16.34 -24.13 6.84
N TRP A 11 -15.23 -23.88 6.14
CA TRP A 11 -15.15 -22.77 5.16
C TRP A 11 -15.87 -23.10 3.86
N ALA A 12 -15.88 -24.36 3.42
CA ALA A 12 -16.68 -24.80 2.29
C ALA A 12 -18.19 -24.58 2.54
N ALA A 13 -18.67 -24.94 3.73
CA ALA A 13 -20.07 -24.70 4.11
C ALA A 13 -20.43 -23.21 4.14
N ARG A 14 -19.52 -22.35 4.62
CA ARG A 14 -19.71 -20.89 4.60
C ARG A 14 -19.70 -20.31 3.19
N LEU A 15 -18.79 -20.76 2.33
CA LEU A 15 -18.74 -20.30 0.94
C LEU A 15 -20.04 -20.61 0.19
N LEU A 16 -20.64 -21.78 0.43
CA LEU A 16 -21.94 -22.14 -0.13
C LEU A 16 -23.06 -21.17 0.28
N GLN A 17 -23.00 -20.62 1.50
CA GLN A 17 -23.96 -19.60 1.97
C GLN A 17 -23.77 -18.24 1.28
N CYS A 18 -22.60 -17.99 0.69
CA CYS A 18 -22.29 -16.75 -0.03
C CYS A 18 -22.52 -16.85 -1.54
N LYS A 19 -23.18 -17.92 -2.04
CA LYS A 19 -23.33 -18.18 -3.48
C LYS A 19 -23.92 -16.99 -4.25
N GLU A 20 -25.01 -16.41 -3.76
CA GLU A 20 -25.68 -15.27 -4.42
C GLU A 20 -24.75 -14.04 -4.50
N LEU A 21 -23.98 -13.77 -3.45
CA LEU A 21 -23.01 -12.67 -3.44
C LEU A 21 -21.88 -12.90 -4.45
N VAL A 22 -21.43 -14.15 -4.63
CA VAL A 22 -20.42 -14.50 -5.62
C VAL A 22 -20.97 -14.33 -7.04
N GLU A 23 -22.21 -14.76 -7.29
CA GLU A 23 -22.88 -14.56 -8.58
C GLU A 23 -23.06 -13.07 -8.89
N GLN A 24 -23.50 -12.28 -7.91
CA GLN A 24 -23.57 -10.82 -8.04
C GLN A 24 -22.21 -10.22 -8.39
N ALA A 25 -21.16 -10.59 -7.66
CA ALA A 25 -19.83 -10.04 -7.87
C ALA A 25 -19.24 -10.36 -9.25
N LEU A 26 -19.57 -11.53 -9.80
CA LEU A 26 -19.21 -11.91 -11.16
C LEU A 26 -19.97 -11.08 -12.21
N ASN A 27 -21.25 -10.80 -11.96
CA ASN A 27 -22.12 -10.05 -12.87
C ASN A 27 -21.78 -8.56 -12.92
N ASP A 28 -21.50 -7.93 -11.78
CA ASP A 28 -21.21 -6.49 -11.69
C ASP A 28 -19.71 -6.14 -11.80
N GLY A 29 -18.84 -7.15 -11.86
CA GLY A 29 -17.40 -6.98 -12.00
C GLY A 29 -16.65 -6.67 -10.69
N SER A 30 -17.35 -6.56 -9.56
CA SER A 30 -16.75 -6.34 -8.23
C SER A 30 -15.86 -7.51 -7.78
N TYR A 31 -15.95 -8.67 -8.43
CA TYR A 31 -15.05 -9.80 -8.21
C TYR A 31 -13.56 -9.41 -8.31
N ARG A 32 -13.20 -8.43 -9.15
CA ARG A 32 -11.80 -7.95 -9.26
C ARG A 32 -11.28 -7.41 -7.93
N LEU A 33 -12.11 -6.61 -7.27
CA LEU A 33 -11.79 -6.04 -5.95
C LEU A 33 -11.70 -7.15 -4.92
N ILE A 34 -12.67 -8.08 -4.91
CA ILE A 34 -12.71 -9.22 -3.99
C ILE A 34 -11.46 -10.10 -4.14
N LEU A 35 -11.06 -10.42 -5.37
CA LEU A 35 -9.86 -11.20 -5.64
C LEU A 35 -8.59 -10.47 -5.19
N GLY A 36 -8.51 -9.15 -5.39
CA GLY A 36 -7.42 -8.33 -4.89
C GLY A 36 -7.28 -8.39 -3.36
N HIS A 37 -8.39 -8.22 -2.64
CA HIS A 37 -8.44 -8.31 -1.18
C HIS A 37 -8.12 -9.74 -0.69
N ALA A 38 -8.67 -10.76 -1.35
CA ALA A 38 -8.41 -12.16 -1.01
C ALA A 38 -6.93 -12.52 -1.18
N ARG A 39 -6.32 -12.10 -2.31
CA ARG A 39 -4.89 -12.30 -2.55
C ARG A 39 -4.04 -11.57 -1.52
N LEU A 40 -4.35 -10.30 -1.22
CA LEU A 40 -3.67 -9.52 -0.18
C LEU A 40 -3.72 -10.20 1.19
N CYS A 41 -4.91 -10.64 1.63
CA CYS A 41 -5.09 -11.35 2.90
C CYS A 41 -4.32 -12.67 2.94
N LEU A 42 -4.35 -13.45 1.85
CA LEU A 42 -3.65 -14.72 1.75
C LEU A 42 -2.13 -14.50 1.86
N MET A 43 -1.58 -13.59 1.06
CA MET A 43 -0.14 -13.34 1.01
C MET A 43 0.38 -12.72 2.31
N LEU A 44 -0.37 -11.82 2.94
CA LEU A 44 -0.02 -11.30 4.27
C LEU A 44 -0.07 -12.40 5.34
N GLY A 45 -1.10 -13.26 5.30
CA GLY A 45 -1.22 -14.39 6.21
C GLY A 45 -0.08 -15.38 6.06
N ASP A 46 0.34 -15.66 4.83
CA ASP A 46 1.50 -16.50 4.50
C ASP A 46 2.80 -15.86 4.98
N HIS A 47 3.08 -14.61 4.58
CA HIS A 47 4.27 -13.88 4.99
C HIS A 47 4.41 -13.85 6.53
N TYR A 48 3.35 -13.48 7.23
CA TYR A 48 3.35 -13.43 8.69
C TYR A 48 3.56 -14.80 9.32
N TYR A 49 2.80 -15.83 8.93
CA TYR A 49 2.90 -17.14 9.58
C TYR A 49 4.21 -17.85 9.25
N SER A 50 4.72 -17.67 8.03
CA SER A 50 6.03 -18.14 7.61
C SER A 50 7.15 -17.55 8.48
N SER A 51 7.04 -16.30 8.93
CA SER A 51 8.04 -15.68 9.83
C SER A 51 8.09 -16.31 11.23
N LYS A 52 7.07 -17.05 11.66
CA LYS A 52 6.99 -17.61 13.00
C LYS A 52 7.77 -18.92 13.14
N ALA A 53 8.14 -19.23 14.37
CA ALA A 53 8.62 -20.55 14.75
C ALA A 53 7.52 -21.60 14.61
N ALA A 54 7.90 -22.88 14.59
CA ALA A 54 6.96 -23.99 14.63
C ALA A 54 6.15 -23.98 15.93
N ASP A 55 4.85 -24.22 15.84
CA ASP A 55 3.98 -24.35 17.00
C ASP A 55 4.23 -25.69 17.69
N GLN A 56 4.96 -25.64 18.80
CA GLN A 56 5.29 -26.81 19.62
C GLN A 56 4.04 -27.53 20.18
N LYS A 57 2.88 -26.84 20.25
CA LYS A 57 1.62 -27.42 20.71
C LYS A 57 0.85 -28.10 19.57
N TRP A 58 1.29 -27.94 18.32
CA TRP A 58 0.64 -28.53 17.15
C TRP A 58 0.91 -30.03 17.05
N LYS A 59 -0.08 -30.83 17.43
CA LYS A 59 -0.02 -32.29 17.34
C LYS A 59 -0.61 -32.75 16.01
N SER A 60 0.21 -33.37 15.17
CA SER A 60 -0.21 -33.92 13.88
C SER A 60 0.63 -35.13 13.47
N ASP A 61 -0.04 -36.15 12.93
CA ASP A 61 0.57 -37.33 12.33
C ASP A 61 1.10 -37.06 10.91
N VAL A 62 0.87 -35.86 10.37
CA VAL A 62 1.40 -35.46 9.06
C VAL A 62 2.93 -35.41 9.13
N LYS A 63 3.57 -36.11 8.19
CA LYS A 63 5.04 -36.17 8.03
C LYS A 63 5.58 -35.08 7.09
N LEU A 64 4.71 -34.42 6.34
CA LEU A 64 5.06 -33.36 5.40
C LEU A 64 5.31 -32.03 6.13
N PHE A 65 6.29 -31.28 5.64
CA PHE A 65 6.64 -29.94 6.12
C PHE A 65 6.34 -28.90 5.04
N ALA A 66 6.01 -27.68 5.46
CA ALA A 66 5.74 -26.57 4.55
C ALA A 66 6.99 -25.78 4.19
N ASN A 67 7.89 -25.57 5.15
CA ASN A 67 9.05 -24.70 4.98
C ASN A 67 10.25 -25.16 5.81
N THR A 68 11.38 -24.53 5.52
CA THR A 68 12.63 -24.66 6.27
C THR A 68 12.99 -23.35 6.96
N ASP A 69 13.79 -23.45 8.01
CA ASP A 69 14.43 -22.31 8.62
C ASP A 69 15.51 -21.76 7.67
N PHE A 70 15.54 -20.44 7.48
CA PHE A 70 16.43 -19.82 6.50
C PHE A 70 17.92 -20.01 6.86
N SER A 71 18.25 -19.91 8.15
CA SER A 71 19.62 -19.92 8.67
C SER A 71 20.16 -21.34 8.80
N THR A 72 19.37 -22.22 9.41
CA THR A 72 19.77 -23.60 9.74
C THR A 72 19.41 -24.61 8.65
N LYS A 73 18.56 -24.22 7.69
CA LYS A 73 17.98 -25.09 6.64
C LYS A 73 17.20 -26.29 7.16
N GLN A 74 16.92 -26.36 8.45
CA GLN A 74 16.16 -27.44 9.08
C GLN A 74 14.67 -27.30 8.78
N LEU A 75 13.97 -28.43 8.74
CA LEU A 75 12.51 -28.49 8.61
C LEU A 75 11.87 -27.75 9.80
N LYS A 76 11.00 -26.78 9.51
CA LYS A 76 10.46 -25.87 10.52
C LYS A 76 8.99 -26.19 10.83
N GLN A 77 8.06 -25.80 9.96
CA GLN A 77 6.62 -25.96 10.21
C GLN A 77 6.05 -27.17 9.47
N LYS A 78 5.14 -27.91 10.13
CA LYS A 78 4.40 -28.99 9.44
C LYS A 78 3.44 -28.41 8.40
N LEU A 79 3.16 -29.18 7.35
CA LEU A 79 2.32 -28.71 6.25
C LEU A 79 0.91 -28.31 6.72
N ASP A 80 0.28 -29.13 7.54
CA ASP A 80 -1.09 -28.88 8.01
C ASP A 80 -1.16 -27.77 9.07
N GLU A 81 -0.13 -27.66 9.92
CA GLU A 81 0.07 -26.53 10.83
C GLU A 81 0.12 -25.23 10.03
N HIS A 82 0.98 -25.18 9.02
CA HIS A 82 1.20 -24.03 8.18
C HIS A 82 -0.09 -23.62 7.44
N LEU A 83 -0.75 -24.56 6.75
CA LEU A 83 -2.00 -24.27 6.03
C LEU A 83 -3.10 -23.69 6.95
N VAL A 84 -3.26 -24.25 8.17
CA VAL A 84 -4.25 -23.73 9.12
C VAL A 84 -3.81 -22.38 9.71
N GLY A 85 -2.52 -22.20 9.98
CA GLY A 85 -1.94 -20.96 10.46
C GLY A 85 -2.12 -19.81 9.47
N VAL A 86 -1.77 -20.03 8.20
CA VAL A 86 -1.97 -19.07 7.11
C VAL A 86 -3.44 -18.71 6.96
N ALA A 87 -4.34 -19.70 6.93
CA ALA A 87 -5.78 -19.44 6.82
C ALA A 87 -6.29 -18.56 7.98
N ARG A 88 -5.90 -18.87 9.23
CA ARG A 88 -6.30 -18.07 10.41
C ARG A 88 -5.81 -16.63 10.32
N ASN A 89 -4.56 -16.42 9.92
CA ASN A 89 -4.01 -15.07 9.78
C ASN A 89 -4.64 -14.33 8.60
N GLY A 90 -4.91 -15.00 7.47
CA GLY A 90 -5.61 -14.40 6.35
C GLY A 90 -7.02 -13.92 6.72
N ILE A 91 -7.76 -14.68 7.52
CA ILE A 91 -9.07 -14.26 8.05
C ILE A 91 -8.93 -13.06 9.00
N ARG A 92 -7.93 -13.09 9.88
CA ARG A 92 -7.65 -11.96 10.78
C ARG A 92 -7.36 -10.69 9.99
N THR A 93 -6.51 -10.78 8.96
CA THR A 93 -6.21 -9.65 8.06
C THR A 93 -7.47 -9.16 7.35
N ALA A 94 -8.32 -10.07 6.85
CA ALA A 94 -9.58 -9.70 6.20
C ALA A 94 -10.51 -8.89 7.12
N HIS A 95 -10.59 -9.25 8.40
CA HIS A 95 -11.37 -8.49 9.39
C HIS A 95 -10.76 -7.12 9.73
N LEU A 96 -9.44 -6.96 9.55
CA LEU A 96 -8.72 -5.72 9.78
C LEU A 96 -8.76 -4.76 8.58
N LEU A 97 -9.05 -5.23 7.35
CA LEU A 97 -9.06 -4.38 6.16
C LEU A 97 -9.97 -3.13 6.26
N PRO A 98 -11.20 -3.21 6.80
CA PRO A 98 -12.03 -2.01 6.97
C PRO A 98 -11.42 -0.97 7.90
N ALA A 99 -10.69 -1.42 8.92
CA ALA A 99 -9.92 -0.55 9.80
C ALA A 99 -8.71 0.05 9.06
N PHE A 100 -8.00 -0.72 8.21
CA PHE A 100 -6.91 -0.20 7.37
C PHE A 100 -7.35 0.96 6.48
N GLU A 101 -8.58 0.95 6.00
CA GLU A 101 -9.11 2.01 5.15
C GLU A 101 -9.36 3.33 5.92
N ARG A 102 -9.58 3.27 7.25
CA ARG A 102 -10.15 4.39 8.04
C ARG A 102 -9.30 4.88 9.20
N GLU A 103 -8.60 3.97 9.87
CA GLU A 103 -7.87 4.26 11.12
C GLU A 103 -6.47 4.86 10.94
N PRO A 104 -5.72 4.62 9.84
CA PRO A 104 -4.41 5.24 9.69
C PRO A 104 -4.45 6.77 9.80
N PRO A 105 -3.44 7.38 10.45
CA PRO A 105 -3.51 8.79 10.79
C PRO A 105 -3.38 9.69 9.56
N GLY A 106 -4.10 10.81 9.59
CA GLY A 106 -3.90 11.94 8.69
C GLY A 106 -3.19 13.07 9.41
N ALA A 107 -2.40 13.86 8.69
CA ALA A 107 -1.77 15.06 9.21
C ALA A 107 -2.88 16.11 9.39
N ARG A 108 -2.84 16.84 10.50
CA ARG A 108 -3.91 17.76 10.91
C ARG A 108 -3.31 19.10 11.28
N ASP A 109 -4.17 20.11 11.24
CA ASP A 109 -3.82 21.45 11.69
C ASP A 109 -2.63 22.13 11.00
N ILE A 110 -2.30 21.68 9.78
CA ILE A 110 -1.21 22.20 8.94
C ILE A 110 -1.42 23.71 8.67
N PRO A 111 -0.69 24.61 9.34
CA PRO A 111 -1.00 26.05 9.30
C PRO A 111 -0.76 26.67 7.92
N ALA A 112 0.19 26.10 7.16
CA ALA A 112 0.51 26.56 5.81
C ALA A 112 -0.71 26.42 4.87
N LEU A 113 -1.40 25.28 4.90
CA LEU A 113 -2.53 25.01 4.00
C LEU A 113 -3.78 25.85 4.31
N LYS A 114 -3.94 26.31 5.56
CA LYS A 114 -5.04 27.18 5.99
C LYS A 114 -4.89 28.63 5.51
N LYS A 115 -3.68 29.07 5.17
CA LYS A 115 -3.42 30.46 4.75
C LYS A 115 -3.82 30.66 3.29
N LEU A 116 -4.35 31.85 2.98
CA LEU A 116 -4.56 32.28 1.61
C LEU A 116 -3.24 32.30 0.84
N SER A 117 -3.29 31.85 -0.40
CA SER A 117 -2.11 31.84 -1.26
C SER A 117 -1.65 33.26 -1.59
N PRO A 118 -0.33 33.50 -1.68
CA PRO A 118 0.22 34.82 -1.96
C PRO A 118 -0.14 35.33 -3.37
N LYS A 119 0.11 36.62 -3.62
CA LYS A 119 -0.08 37.23 -4.95
C LYS A 119 0.72 36.43 -6.00
N GLY A 120 0.06 36.05 -7.10
CA GLY A 120 0.61 35.15 -8.13
C GLY A 120 0.12 33.70 -8.01
N TYR A 121 -0.26 33.25 -6.81
CA TYR A 121 -0.67 31.87 -6.54
C TYR A 121 -2.16 31.73 -6.18
N LYS A 122 -2.95 32.79 -6.35
CA LYS A 122 -4.40 32.82 -6.05
C LYS A 122 -5.22 31.75 -6.77
N TRP A 123 -4.70 31.17 -7.85
CA TRP A 123 -5.37 30.07 -8.57
C TRP A 123 -5.52 28.83 -7.69
N GLN A 124 -4.61 28.60 -6.74
CA GLN A 124 -4.65 27.50 -5.79
C GLN A 124 -5.89 27.59 -4.90
N ASP A 125 -6.17 28.77 -4.35
CA ASP A 125 -7.36 29.00 -3.52
C ASP A 125 -8.65 28.87 -4.34
N LYS A 126 -8.64 29.35 -5.61
CA LYS A 126 -9.78 29.17 -6.52
C LYS A 126 -10.07 27.69 -6.76
N ALA A 127 -9.03 26.87 -7.01
CA ALA A 127 -9.19 25.44 -7.19
C ALA A 127 -9.81 24.77 -5.95
N VAL A 128 -9.32 25.11 -4.75
CA VAL A 128 -9.88 24.62 -3.48
C VAL A 128 -11.35 25.00 -3.33
N ILE A 129 -11.72 26.24 -3.64
CA ILE A 129 -13.11 26.72 -3.54
C ILE A 129 -14.03 25.91 -4.45
N GLU A 130 -13.64 25.71 -5.71
CA GLU A 130 -14.47 24.95 -6.67
C GLU A 130 -14.56 23.46 -6.31
N VAL A 131 -13.47 22.85 -5.86
CA VAL A 131 -13.47 21.47 -5.36
C VAL A 131 -14.38 21.33 -4.14
N SER A 132 -14.30 22.27 -3.19
CA SER A 132 -15.15 22.26 -1.98
C SER A 132 -16.63 22.40 -2.34
N LYS A 133 -16.97 23.31 -3.27
CA LYS A 133 -18.35 23.46 -3.77
C LYS A 133 -18.87 22.17 -4.38
N TRP A 134 -18.09 21.56 -5.28
CA TRP A 134 -18.44 20.28 -5.90
C TRP A 134 -18.69 19.18 -4.86
N GLN A 135 -17.81 19.06 -3.87
CA GLN A 135 -17.94 18.06 -2.81
C GLN A 135 -19.19 18.29 -1.94
N THR A 136 -19.57 19.54 -1.68
CA THR A 136 -20.81 19.86 -0.94
C THR A 136 -22.10 19.72 -1.75
N ALA A 137 -22.02 19.85 -3.09
CA ALA A 137 -23.16 19.77 -3.98
C ALA A 137 -23.53 18.32 -4.36
N GLY A 138 -22.58 17.38 -4.24
CA GLY A 138 -22.80 15.97 -4.53
C GLY A 138 -23.72 15.30 -3.50
N ALA A 139 -24.88 14.79 -3.95
CA ALA A 139 -25.78 14.00 -3.11
C ALA A 139 -25.26 12.58 -2.84
N GLU A 140 -24.33 12.08 -3.66
CA GLU A 140 -23.73 10.75 -3.56
C GLU A 140 -22.20 10.83 -3.49
N LYS A 141 -21.57 9.85 -2.83
CA LYS A 141 -20.11 9.72 -2.84
C LYS A 141 -19.62 9.40 -4.26
N GLN A 142 -18.95 10.35 -4.88
CA GLN A 142 -18.31 10.20 -6.19
C GLN A 142 -16.80 10.03 -6.03
N GLY A 143 -16.18 9.31 -6.96
CA GLY A 143 -14.73 9.33 -7.12
C GLY A 143 -14.25 10.71 -7.56
N PHE A 144 -12.96 11.00 -7.37
CA PHE A 144 -12.34 12.23 -7.83
C PHE A 144 -11.17 11.90 -8.73
N PHE A 145 -11.03 12.64 -9.83
CA PHE A 145 -9.89 12.57 -10.73
C PHE A 145 -9.62 13.98 -11.24
N ALA A 146 -8.39 14.45 -11.10
CA ALA A 146 -8.00 15.78 -11.55
C ALA A 146 -6.66 15.75 -12.28
N VAL A 147 -6.56 16.59 -13.29
CA VAL A 147 -5.31 16.86 -14.01
C VAL A 147 -4.90 18.30 -13.72
N ASN A 148 -3.83 18.47 -12.95
CA ASN A 148 -3.31 19.79 -12.64
C ASN A 148 -2.35 20.27 -13.75
N MET A 149 -2.88 21.00 -14.73
CA MET A 149 -2.14 21.52 -15.88
C MET A 149 -1.55 22.93 -15.67
N ALA A 150 -1.33 23.37 -14.42
CA ALA A 150 -0.69 24.65 -14.17
C ALA A 150 0.78 24.64 -14.66
N SER A 151 1.25 25.76 -15.22
CA SER A 151 2.62 25.86 -15.75
C SER A 151 3.69 25.68 -14.66
N THR A 152 4.90 25.29 -15.07
CA THR A 152 6.08 25.19 -14.18
C THR A 152 6.32 26.51 -13.45
N GLY A 153 6.63 26.43 -12.15
CA GLY A 153 6.80 27.60 -11.28
C GLY A 153 5.51 28.17 -10.68
N CYS A 154 4.32 27.73 -11.12
CA CYS A 154 3.03 28.19 -10.58
C CYS A 154 2.65 27.53 -9.23
N GLY A 155 3.53 26.73 -8.63
CA GLY A 155 3.31 26.13 -7.31
C GLY A 155 2.33 24.96 -7.31
N LYS A 156 2.46 24.03 -8.27
CA LYS A 156 1.62 22.82 -8.37
C LYS A 156 1.62 21.98 -7.09
N THR A 157 2.80 21.73 -6.52
CA THR A 157 2.99 20.91 -5.32
C THR A 157 2.10 21.35 -4.15
N PHE A 158 2.15 22.65 -3.82
CA PHE A 158 1.34 23.21 -2.73
C PHE A 158 -0.16 23.23 -3.08
N ALA A 159 -0.50 23.44 -4.36
CA ALA A 159 -1.87 23.35 -4.85
C ALA A 159 -2.44 21.93 -4.68
N ASN A 160 -1.66 20.90 -5.02
CA ASN A 160 -2.05 19.50 -4.87
C ASN A 160 -2.33 19.17 -3.40
N ALA A 161 -1.46 19.60 -2.48
CA ALA A 161 -1.69 19.40 -1.05
C ALA A 161 -2.96 20.12 -0.55
N LYS A 162 -3.19 21.37 -1.00
CA LYS A 162 -4.41 22.12 -0.68
C LYS A 162 -5.68 21.44 -1.20
N VAL A 163 -5.67 20.96 -2.44
CA VAL A 163 -6.80 20.23 -3.04
C VAL A 163 -7.03 18.91 -2.32
N MET A 164 -5.99 18.15 -2.01
CA MET A 164 -6.10 16.89 -1.27
C MET A 164 -6.64 17.09 0.15
N GLN A 165 -6.25 18.17 0.83
CA GLN A 165 -6.85 18.53 2.12
C GLN A 165 -8.34 18.87 1.97
N ALA A 166 -8.71 19.66 0.96
CA ALA A 166 -10.11 20.00 0.72
C ALA A 166 -10.97 18.76 0.47
N LEU A 167 -10.44 17.79 -0.27
CA LEU A 167 -11.09 16.53 -0.59
C LEU A 167 -11.20 15.55 0.59
N SER A 168 -10.52 15.80 1.71
CA SER A 168 -10.63 14.95 2.89
C SER A 168 -12.06 14.96 3.44
N SER A 169 -12.46 13.91 4.17
CA SER A 169 -13.81 13.80 4.70
C SER A 169 -14.16 14.88 5.74
N ASP A 170 -13.15 15.40 6.44
CA ASP A 170 -13.29 16.50 7.41
C ASP A 170 -12.86 17.86 6.85
N GLY A 171 -12.38 17.90 5.60
CA GLY A 171 -11.85 19.09 4.93
C GLY A 171 -10.59 19.67 5.57
N LYS A 172 -9.93 18.93 6.48
CA LYS A 172 -8.87 19.44 7.36
C LYS A 172 -7.68 18.50 7.48
N SER A 173 -7.91 17.20 7.31
CA SER A 173 -6.88 16.18 7.37
C SER A 173 -6.20 16.00 6.02
N LEU A 174 -4.96 15.53 6.05
CA LEU A 174 -4.18 15.25 4.86
C LEU A 174 -3.59 13.85 4.96
N ARG A 175 -3.97 12.98 4.01
CA ARG A 175 -3.41 11.64 3.88
C ARG A 175 -3.37 11.21 2.42
N PHE A 176 -2.19 11.31 1.83
CA PHE A 176 -1.99 10.97 0.43
C PHE A 176 -0.57 10.47 0.19
N SER A 177 -0.35 9.85 -0.97
CA SER A 177 0.96 9.50 -1.47
C SER A 177 1.33 10.44 -2.61
N LEU A 178 2.47 11.11 -2.49
CA LEU A 178 3.08 11.91 -3.55
C LEU A 178 4.08 11.03 -4.31
N ALA A 179 3.65 10.54 -5.46
CA ALA A 179 4.42 9.70 -6.36
C ALA A 179 5.09 10.56 -7.43
N LEU A 180 6.42 10.63 -7.38
CA LEU A 180 7.22 11.48 -8.26
C LEU A 180 7.69 10.70 -9.49
N GLY A 181 7.71 11.35 -10.65
CA GLY A 181 8.25 10.80 -11.90
C GLY A 181 9.77 10.57 -11.93
N LEU A 182 10.44 10.73 -10.79
CA LEU A 182 11.88 10.55 -10.66
C LEU A 182 12.27 9.07 -10.57
N ARG A 183 13.46 8.73 -11.07
CA ARG A 183 14.04 7.38 -10.89
C ARG A 183 14.50 7.12 -9.46
N THR A 184 14.94 8.16 -8.75
CA THR A 184 15.44 8.05 -7.38
C THR A 184 15.02 9.27 -6.60
N LEU A 185 14.58 9.06 -5.36
CA LEU A 185 14.28 10.15 -4.45
C LEU A 185 15.41 10.30 -3.42
N THR A 186 16.01 11.49 -3.38
CA THR A 186 17.00 11.83 -2.35
C THR A 186 16.31 12.44 -1.14
N LEU A 187 16.97 12.37 0.03
CA LEU A 187 16.48 13.03 1.24
C LEU A 187 16.30 14.54 1.03
N GLN A 188 17.24 15.19 0.34
CA GLN A 188 17.15 16.61 0.00
C GLN A 188 15.87 16.95 -0.77
N THR A 189 15.56 16.18 -1.81
CA THR A 189 14.32 16.37 -2.57
C THR A 189 13.10 16.19 -1.67
N GLY A 190 13.11 15.21 -0.77
CA GLY A 190 12.07 15.03 0.24
C GLY A 190 11.91 16.22 1.19
N ASP A 191 13.01 16.79 1.67
CA ASP A 191 13.02 17.96 2.54
C ASP A 191 12.47 19.20 1.83
N GLU A 192 12.76 19.38 0.55
CA GLU A 192 12.12 20.44 -0.25
C GLU A 192 10.59 20.28 -0.28
N TYR A 193 10.07 19.06 -0.37
CA TYR A 193 8.62 18.82 -0.32
C TYR A 193 8.03 19.12 1.06
N ARG A 194 8.73 18.75 2.14
CA ARG A 194 8.36 19.10 3.52
C ARG A 194 8.22 20.61 3.70
N GLU A 195 9.25 21.36 3.31
CA GLU A 195 9.27 22.82 3.40
C GLU A 195 8.15 23.46 2.57
N ARG A 196 7.96 23.00 1.32
CA ARG A 196 6.96 23.57 0.41
C ARG A 196 5.52 23.37 0.92
N VAL A 197 5.22 22.19 1.49
CA VAL A 197 3.88 21.89 2.01
C VAL A 197 3.69 22.42 3.44
N GLY A 198 4.79 22.58 4.19
CA GLY A 198 4.80 22.96 5.59
C GLY A 198 4.50 21.79 6.52
N LEU A 199 5.10 20.63 6.23
CA LEU A 199 5.00 19.39 7.01
C LEU A 199 6.37 19.05 7.60
N ASP A 200 6.39 18.44 8.78
CA ASP A 200 7.63 17.93 9.39
C ASP A 200 7.84 16.43 9.13
N ASN A 201 8.92 15.87 9.69
CA ASN A 201 9.29 14.46 9.55
C ASN A 201 8.37 13.50 10.32
N SER A 202 7.46 14.00 11.17
CA SER A 202 6.41 13.23 11.85
C SER A 202 5.10 13.16 11.04
N GLU A 203 4.96 14.02 10.04
CA GLU A 203 3.77 14.13 9.17
C GLU A 203 4.04 13.64 7.73
N LEU A 204 5.25 13.87 7.21
CA LEU A 204 5.66 13.46 5.86
C LEU A 204 6.87 12.51 5.92
N ALA A 205 6.63 11.28 5.49
CA ALA A 205 7.66 10.27 5.29
C ALA A 205 8.29 10.37 3.89
N VAL A 206 9.62 10.26 3.84
CA VAL A 206 10.37 10.23 2.57
C VAL A 206 10.93 8.83 2.39
N LEU A 207 10.54 8.18 1.30
CA LEU A 207 11.13 6.89 0.90
C LEU A 207 12.41 7.15 0.12
N ILE A 208 13.55 6.87 0.74
CA ILE A 208 14.86 7.21 0.21
C ILE A 208 15.31 6.12 -0.76
N GLY A 209 15.38 6.45 -2.04
CA GLY A 209 15.97 5.56 -3.04
C GLY A 209 17.49 5.57 -2.88
N SER A 210 18.09 4.43 -2.55
CA SER A 210 19.55 4.32 -2.57
C SER A 210 20.04 3.86 -3.96
N ARG A 211 21.09 4.51 -4.48
CA ARG A 211 21.70 4.12 -5.77
C ARG A 211 22.19 2.67 -5.75
N ALA A 212 22.76 2.22 -4.62
CA ALA A 212 23.22 0.85 -4.45
C ALA A 212 22.08 -0.17 -4.47
N VAL A 213 20.94 0.13 -3.84
CA VAL A 213 19.75 -0.73 -3.90
C VAL A 213 19.17 -0.76 -5.31
N MET A 214 19.17 0.36 -6.04
CA MET A 214 18.73 0.38 -7.44
C MET A 214 19.66 -0.38 -8.39
N GLU A 215 20.98 -0.26 -8.23
CA GLU A 215 21.96 -1.03 -9.02
C GLU A 215 21.84 -2.53 -8.73
N LEU A 216 21.66 -2.90 -7.45
CA LEU A 216 21.34 -4.27 -7.05
C LEU A 216 19.97 -4.72 -7.57
N HIS A 217 18.97 -3.84 -7.66
CA HIS A 217 17.63 -4.15 -8.20
C HIS A 217 17.65 -4.29 -9.73
N GLN A 218 18.48 -3.52 -10.42
CA GLN A 218 18.70 -3.63 -11.86
C GLN A 218 19.50 -4.88 -12.22
N GLN A 219 20.53 -5.21 -11.42
CA GLN A 219 21.22 -6.49 -11.49
C GLN A 219 20.28 -7.64 -11.14
N SER A 220 19.44 -7.52 -10.11
CA SER A 220 18.47 -8.55 -9.75
C SER A 220 17.35 -8.68 -10.78
N LYS A 221 16.96 -7.63 -11.51
CA LYS A 221 16.03 -7.73 -12.66
C LYS A 221 16.67 -8.42 -13.87
N GLN A 222 17.99 -8.35 -14.01
CA GLN A 222 18.75 -9.15 -14.99
C GLN A 222 18.89 -10.61 -14.53
N ASP A 223 19.11 -10.83 -13.23
CA ASP A 223 19.22 -12.16 -12.61
C ASP A 223 17.85 -12.79 -12.27
N GLU A 224 16.75 -12.06 -12.34
CA GLU A 224 15.37 -12.60 -12.22
C GLU A 224 15.00 -13.47 -13.43
N LYS A 225 15.85 -13.49 -14.47
CA LYS A 225 15.82 -14.51 -15.51
C LYS A 225 16.48 -15.84 -15.08
N ASP A 226 17.36 -15.87 -14.08
CA ASP A 226 18.04 -17.10 -13.62
C ASP A 226 18.39 -17.11 -12.10
N GLU A 227 17.71 -18.01 -11.37
CA GLU A 227 18.26 -18.89 -10.31
C GLU A 227 18.53 -18.45 -8.84
N SER A 228 18.45 -17.19 -8.40
CA SER A 228 18.98 -16.87 -7.04
C SER A 228 18.08 -17.20 -5.83
N TYR A 229 16.75 -17.27 -5.99
CA TYR A 229 15.82 -17.38 -4.83
C TYR A 229 15.26 -18.78 -4.53
N GLU A 230 15.50 -19.78 -5.39
CA GLU A 230 15.06 -21.17 -5.15
C GLU A 230 15.79 -21.87 -3.99
N ARG A 231 16.85 -21.27 -3.43
CA ARG A 231 17.70 -21.88 -2.38
C ARG A 231 17.16 -21.72 -0.94
N GLY A 232 16.10 -20.95 -0.73
CA GLY A 232 15.41 -20.83 0.55
C GLY A 232 13.97 -21.31 0.42
N GLY A 233 13.59 -22.39 1.09
CA GLY A 233 12.26 -23.00 0.99
C GLY A 233 11.12 -22.17 1.59
N SER A 234 11.18 -20.84 1.53
CA SER A 234 10.20 -19.90 2.08
C SER A 234 10.19 -18.55 1.35
N LEU A 235 9.78 -18.54 0.07
CA LEU A 235 9.65 -17.32 -0.73
C LEU A 235 8.75 -16.24 -0.09
N SER A 236 7.79 -16.65 0.73
CA SER A 236 6.89 -15.73 1.43
C SER A 236 7.55 -14.95 2.58
N GLN A 237 8.83 -15.22 2.92
CA GLN A 237 9.58 -14.41 3.89
C GLN A 237 10.39 -13.27 3.25
N GLU A 238 10.29 -13.07 1.94
CA GLU A 238 10.94 -11.96 1.25
C GLU A 238 10.50 -10.61 1.84
N ALA A 239 11.44 -9.68 1.97
CA ALA A 239 11.15 -8.34 2.45
C ALA A 239 10.13 -7.64 1.54
N LEU A 240 9.17 -6.93 2.14
CA LEU A 240 8.12 -6.22 1.40
C LEU A 240 8.61 -4.90 0.79
N LEU A 241 9.68 -4.34 1.35
CA LEU A 241 10.32 -3.09 0.96
C LEU A 241 11.83 -3.21 1.22
N ASP A 242 12.66 -2.71 0.29
CA ASP A 242 14.13 -2.77 0.39
C ASP A 242 14.75 -1.42 0.80
N GLU A 243 14.02 -0.32 0.60
CA GLU A 243 14.43 1.07 0.81
C GLU A 243 14.05 1.67 2.16
N ASP A 244 14.92 2.53 2.68
CA ASP A 244 14.73 3.15 3.98
C ASP A 244 13.72 4.29 3.94
N ILE A 245 13.04 4.47 5.07
CA ILE A 245 12.02 5.51 5.23
C ILE A 245 12.45 6.46 6.33
N ASP A 246 12.65 7.71 5.94
CA ASP A 246 12.81 8.82 6.87
C ASP A 246 11.43 9.29 7.34
N TYR A 247 11.08 8.87 8.55
CA TYR A 247 9.83 9.18 9.24
C TYR A 247 10.02 9.02 10.74
N ASP A 248 9.69 10.07 11.49
CA ASP A 248 9.90 10.19 12.93
C ASP A 248 8.57 10.40 13.66
N SER A 249 7.82 9.32 13.82
CA SER A 249 6.58 9.32 14.58
C SER A 249 6.34 7.96 15.24
N THR A 250 5.65 7.99 16.37
CA THR A 250 5.23 6.79 17.09
C THR A 250 4.13 6.08 16.33
N ILE A 251 4.39 4.85 15.89
CA ILE A 251 3.40 4.00 15.23
C ILE A 251 2.69 3.17 16.30
N PRO A 252 1.36 3.04 16.26
CA PRO A 252 0.63 2.16 17.17
C PRO A 252 1.22 0.74 17.15
N GLN A 253 1.35 0.10 18.32
CA GLN A 253 1.82 -1.30 18.39
C GLN A 253 0.69 -2.33 18.34
N GLU A 254 -0.56 -1.86 18.29
CA GLU A 254 -1.76 -2.68 18.34
C GLU A 254 -2.55 -2.61 17.02
N GLY A 255 -3.57 -3.46 16.91
CA GLY A 255 -4.47 -3.46 15.75
C GLY A 255 -3.74 -3.73 14.44
N LEU A 256 -3.85 -2.81 13.51
CA LEU A 256 -3.38 -2.91 12.13
C LEU A 256 -1.85 -3.05 12.00
N ALA A 257 -1.10 -2.46 12.94
CA ALA A 257 0.36 -2.54 12.93
C ALA A 257 0.88 -3.95 13.23
N THR A 258 0.06 -4.80 13.86
CA THR A 258 0.44 -6.17 14.19
C THR A 258 0.53 -7.10 12.99
N VAL A 259 -0.02 -6.68 11.83
CA VAL A 259 0.04 -7.43 10.58
C VAL A 259 1.43 -7.29 9.93
N LEU A 260 2.12 -6.17 10.17
CA LEU A 260 3.45 -5.89 9.65
C LEU A 260 4.49 -6.11 10.76
N THR A 261 5.54 -6.88 10.47
CA THR A 261 6.57 -7.22 11.46
C THR A 261 7.69 -6.18 11.50
N CYS A 262 8.01 -5.56 10.37
CA CYS A 262 9.14 -4.67 10.21
C CYS A 262 8.74 -3.21 10.44
N ASP A 263 9.58 -2.43 11.09
CA ASP A 263 9.27 -1.03 11.39
C ASP A 263 9.25 -0.15 10.12
N ARG A 264 10.07 -0.46 9.11
CA ARG A 264 10.01 0.25 7.81
C ARG A 264 8.65 0.11 7.14
N ASP A 265 8.08 -1.10 7.14
CA ASP A 265 6.79 -1.42 6.51
C ASP A 265 5.68 -0.63 7.20
N LYS A 266 5.76 -0.57 8.53
CA LYS A 266 4.86 0.25 9.34
C LYS A 266 5.01 1.72 9.00
N LYS A 267 6.23 2.26 8.89
CA LYS A 267 6.47 3.68 8.52
C LYS A 267 5.87 4.01 7.16
N PHE A 268 6.06 3.15 6.15
CA PHE A 268 5.46 3.29 4.82
C PHE A 268 3.94 3.44 4.88
N LEU A 269 3.31 2.58 5.68
CA LEU A 269 1.86 2.55 5.76
C LEU A 269 1.30 3.66 6.65
N TYR A 270 1.88 3.92 7.81
CA TYR A 270 1.29 4.82 8.81
C TYR A 270 1.58 6.30 8.59
N ALA A 271 2.64 6.65 7.87
CA ALA A 271 2.94 8.04 7.56
C ALA A 271 1.72 8.76 6.95
N PRO A 272 1.27 9.91 7.47
CA PRO A 272 0.14 10.61 6.87
C PRO A 272 0.37 10.97 5.40
N VAL A 273 1.49 11.64 5.11
CA VAL A 273 1.94 11.92 3.75
C VAL A 273 3.16 11.06 3.46
N LEU A 274 3.16 10.40 2.30
CA LEU A 274 4.30 9.61 1.83
C LEU A 274 4.82 10.21 0.54
N THR A 275 6.08 10.60 0.50
CA THR A 275 6.76 11.00 -0.74
C THR A 275 7.67 9.86 -1.20
N CYS A 276 7.44 9.40 -2.43
CA CYS A 276 8.16 8.29 -3.04
C CYS A 276 8.26 8.50 -4.56
N THR A 277 9.06 7.69 -5.25
CA THR A 277 8.95 7.60 -6.72
C THR A 277 7.73 6.78 -7.10
N ILE A 278 7.18 7.02 -8.29
CA ILE A 278 6.04 6.28 -8.80
C ILE A 278 6.29 4.77 -8.88
N ASP A 279 7.53 4.34 -9.16
CA ASP A 279 7.92 2.94 -9.24
C ASP A 279 7.57 2.14 -7.97
N HIS A 280 7.68 2.76 -6.80
CA HIS A 280 7.31 2.12 -5.54
C HIS A 280 5.81 1.81 -5.48
N LEU A 281 4.96 2.70 -6.00
CA LEU A 281 3.51 2.44 -6.05
C LEU A 281 3.11 1.56 -7.23
N MET A 282 3.86 1.61 -8.34
CA MET A 282 3.66 0.75 -9.50
C MET A 282 3.75 -0.74 -9.16
N ALA A 283 4.50 -1.12 -8.13
CA ALA A 283 4.52 -2.49 -7.64
C ALA A 283 3.13 -3.03 -7.24
N ALA A 284 2.14 -2.17 -6.95
CA ALA A 284 0.75 -2.58 -6.71
C ALA A 284 0.11 -3.29 -7.92
N THR A 285 0.51 -2.93 -9.15
CA THR A 285 -0.06 -3.48 -10.39
C THR A 285 0.92 -4.29 -11.23
N GLU A 286 2.23 -4.00 -11.12
CA GLU A 286 3.25 -4.60 -11.99
C GLU A 286 3.99 -5.78 -11.38
N THR A 287 3.78 -6.07 -10.09
CA THR A 287 4.42 -7.22 -9.44
C THR A 287 3.88 -8.54 -9.98
N LYS A 288 4.74 -9.30 -10.67
CA LYS A 288 4.39 -10.61 -11.22
C LYS A 288 4.56 -11.76 -10.22
N ARG A 289 5.54 -11.65 -9.32
CA ARG A 289 5.91 -12.66 -8.31
C ARG A 289 6.33 -11.97 -7.00
N GLY A 290 6.23 -12.68 -5.89
CA GLY A 290 6.64 -12.18 -4.57
C GLY A 290 5.62 -11.25 -3.90
N GLY A 291 6.05 -10.68 -2.76
CA GLY A 291 5.23 -9.90 -1.83
C GLY A 291 5.25 -8.39 -2.03
N ARG A 292 6.10 -7.86 -2.93
CA ARG A 292 6.35 -6.41 -3.08
C ARG A 292 5.12 -5.54 -3.39
N TYR A 293 4.04 -6.13 -3.90
CA TYR A 293 2.77 -5.42 -4.15
C TYR A 293 1.97 -5.11 -2.87
N ILE A 294 2.24 -5.82 -1.77
CA ILE A 294 1.44 -5.79 -0.53
C ILE A 294 1.40 -4.38 0.06
N LEU A 295 2.57 -3.77 0.30
CA LEU A 295 2.65 -2.45 0.92
C LEU A 295 2.05 -1.34 0.04
N PRO A 296 2.39 -1.24 -1.26
CA PRO A 296 1.74 -0.32 -2.18
C PRO A 296 0.22 -0.47 -2.24
N THR A 297 -0.30 -1.71 -2.22
CA THR A 297 -1.75 -1.95 -2.23
C THR A 297 -2.39 -1.45 -0.93
N LEU A 298 -1.81 -1.75 0.24
CA LEU A 298 -2.31 -1.25 1.53
C LEU A 298 -2.24 0.29 1.62
N ARG A 299 -1.20 0.89 1.04
CA ARG A 299 -1.05 2.35 0.97
C ARG A 299 -2.14 2.96 0.10
N LEU A 300 -2.34 2.44 -1.10
CA LEU A 300 -3.43 2.86 -1.99
C LEU A 300 -4.81 2.59 -1.37
N MET A 301 -4.99 1.56 -0.54
CA MET A 301 -6.27 1.36 0.15
C MET A 301 -6.57 2.46 1.19
N SER A 302 -5.53 3.10 1.74
CA SER A 302 -5.65 3.97 2.92
C SER A 302 -5.29 5.43 2.67
N SER A 303 -4.82 5.80 1.48
CA SER A 303 -4.40 7.16 1.15
C SER A 303 -4.76 7.54 -0.29
N ASP A 304 -5.09 8.80 -0.52
CA ASP A 304 -5.29 9.35 -1.86
C ASP A 304 -3.94 9.41 -2.63
N LEU A 305 -3.97 9.62 -3.95
CA LEU A 305 -2.79 9.53 -4.81
C LEU A 305 -2.57 10.82 -5.62
N VAL A 306 -1.37 11.40 -5.51
CA VAL A 306 -0.88 12.45 -6.41
C VAL A 306 0.28 11.88 -7.20
N ILE A 307 0.16 11.90 -8.53
CA ILE A 307 1.27 11.58 -9.43
C ILE A 307 1.80 12.91 -9.98
N ASP A 308 3.04 13.25 -9.62
CA ASP A 308 3.71 14.49 -10.04
C ASP A 308 4.62 14.23 -11.24
N GLU A 309 4.64 15.19 -12.17
CA GLU A 309 5.40 15.15 -13.43
C GLU A 309 5.14 13.84 -14.24
N VAL A 310 3.86 13.50 -14.41
CA VAL A 310 3.41 12.33 -15.19
C VAL A 310 3.79 12.43 -16.68
N ASP A 311 4.04 13.64 -17.17
CA ASP A 311 4.48 13.96 -18.52
C ASP A 311 5.93 13.55 -18.81
N ASP A 312 6.72 13.19 -17.79
CA ASP A 312 8.04 12.58 -17.97
C ASP A 312 7.96 11.14 -18.51
N PHE A 313 6.77 10.52 -18.52
CA PHE A 313 6.55 9.14 -18.97
C PHE A 313 6.00 9.05 -20.40
N SER A 314 6.35 7.98 -21.11
CA SER A 314 5.87 7.75 -22.47
C SER A 314 5.65 6.26 -22.78
N GLY A 315 4.90 5.99 -23.85
CA GLY A 315 4.72 4.63 -24.35
C GLY A 315 4.12 3.65 -23.33
N CYS A 316 4.82 2.55 -23.06
CA CYS A 316 4.37 1.50 -22.15
C CYS A 316 4.22 1.96 -20.70
N ASP A 317 4.98 2.98 -20.27
CA ASP A 317 4.94 3.48 -18.89
C ASP A 317 3.58 4.11 -18.59
N LEU A 318 3.00 4.86 -19.54
CA LEU A 318 1.66 5.44 -19.40
C LEU A 318 0.57 4.36 -19.26
N VAL A 319 0.73 3.20 -19.89
CA VAL A 319 -0.21 2.08 -19.73
C VAL A 319 -0.12 1.50 -18.32
N ALA A 320 1.08 1.41 -17.77
CA ALA A 320 1.30 0.98 -16.39
C ALA A 320 0.68 1.98 -15.41
N ILE A 321 0.94 3.27 -15.60
CA ILE A 321 0.33 4.35 -14.80
C ILE A 321 -1.20 4.29 -14.89
N GLY A 322 -1.76 4.02 -16.07
CA GLY A 322 -3.20 3.81 -16.25
C GLY A 322 -3.74 2.65 -15.40
N ARG A 323 -2.99 1.55 -15.26
CA ARG A 323 -3.37 0.44 -14.35
C ARG A 323 -3.33 0.88 -12.89
N LEU A 324 -2.33 1.67 -12.49
CA LEU A 324 -2.21 2.21 -11.14
C LEU A 324 -3.39 3.14 -10.80
N VAL A 325 -3.72 4.07 -11.70
CA VAL A 325 -4.87 4.98 -11.57
C VAL A 325 -6.18 4.19 -11.49
N HIS A 326 -6.34 3.18 -12.34
CA HIS A 326 -7.50 2.29 -12.28
C HIS A 326 -7.61 1.56 -10.94
N LEU A 327 -6.49 1.05 -10.39
CA LEU A 327 -6.48 0.42 -9.08
C LEU A 327 -6.85 1.41 -7.96
N ALA A 328 -6.30 2.63 -7.97
CA ALA A 328 -6.65 3.67 -7.01
C ALA A 328 -8.16 3.97 -7.02
N GLY A 329 -8.74 4.10 -8.22
CA GLY A 329 -10.18 4.29 -8.40
C GLY A 329 -11.02 3.11 -7.89
N MET A 330 -10.61 1.86 -8.17
CA MET A 330 -11.29 0.66 -7.63
C MET A 330 -11.25 0.60 -6.10
N LEU A 331 -10.19 1.12 -5.48
CA LEU A 331 -10.03 1.22 -4.03
C LEU A 331 -10.76 2.44 -3.43
N GLY A 332 -11.50 3.19 -4.25
CA GLY A 332 -12.26 4.36 -3.82
C GLY A 332 -11.39 5.55 -3.42
N ARG A 333 -10.15 5.62 -3.92
CA ARG A 333 -9.25 6.75 -3.68
C ARG A 333 -9.38 7.83 -4.75
N LYS A 334 -8.90 9.01 -4.39
CA LYS A 334 -8.87 10.22 -5.21
C LYS A 334 -7.52 10.46 -5.85
#